data_AF-A0A960DQ78-F1
#
_entry.id   AF-A0A960DQ78-F1
#
_cell.length_a   1.000
_cell.length_b   1.000
_cell.length_c   1.000
_cell.angle_alpha   90.00
_cell.angle_beta   90.00
_cell.angle_gamma   90.00
#
_symmetry.space_group_name_H-M   'P 1'
#
loop_
_entity.id
_entity.type
_entity.pdbx_description
1 polymer ?
#
loop_
_entity_poly.entity_id
_entity_poly.type
_entity_poly.pdbx_seq_one_letter_code
_entity_poly.pdbx_strand_id
1 'polypeptide(L)' 'GYDGELVWDPTKPDGQPRRRVDPARAEELFGWRARMPFEDGLLTTIDWYLANREEAERQP' A
#
# COMPACT_ATOMS: atom_id res chain seq x y z
N GLY A 1 -0.46 -3.91 20.37
CA GLY A 1 0.27 -3.33 19.24
C GLY A 1 1.54 -4.14 19.02
N TYR A 2 2.36 -3.76 18.05
CA TYR A 2 3.73 -4.29 17.94
C TYR A 2 4.64 -3.45 18.84
N ASP A 3 5.28 -4.08 19.83
CA ASP A 3 6.13 -3.41 20.82
C ASP A 3 7.62 -3.51 20.51
N GLY A 4 7.99 -4.06 19.34
CA GLY A 4 9.37 -4.19 18.91
C GLY A 4 9.91 -2.94 18.20
N GLU A 5 11.17 -3.01 17.79
CA GLU A 5 11.85 -1.93 17.07
C GLU A 5 11.70 -2.09 15.55
N LEU A 6 11.62 -0.96 14.85
CA LEU A 6 11.78 -0.90 13.39
C LEU A 6 13.28 -0.78 13.07
N VAL A 7 13.84 -1.82 12.46
CA VAL A 7 15.27 -1.87 12.09
C VAL A 7 15.40 -1.90 10.57
N TRP A 8 16.15 -0.94 10.02
CA TRP A 8 16.50 -0.91 8.61
C TRP A 8 17.79 -1.69 8.38
N ASP A 9 17.75 -2.69 7.50
CA ASP A 9 18.91 -3.50 7.10
C ASP A 9 19.49 -2.97 5.76
N PRO A 10 20.56 -2.15 5.78
CA PRO A 10 21.15 -1.58 4.58
C PRO A 10 21.96 -2.60 3.75
N THR A 11 22.10 -3.86 4.21
CA THR A 11 22.75 -4.92 3.43
C THR A 11 21.86 -5.43 2.30
N LYS A 12 20.55 -5.12 2.36
CA LYS A 12 19.59 -5.46 1.32
C LYS A 12 19.56 -4.34 0.26
N PRO A 13 19.50 -4.69 -1.04
CA PRO A 13 19.44 -3.69 -2.08
C PRO A 13 18.11 -2.95 -2.03
N ASP A 14 18.16 -1.63 -2.12
CA ASP A 14 16.97 -0.82 -2.37
C ASP A 14 16.45 -1.04 -3.80
N GLY A 15 15.15 -0.82 -3.98
CA GLY A 15 14.53 -0.75 -5.30
C GLY A 15 14.84 0.56 -6.03
N GLN A 16 14.07 0.83 -7.10
CA GLN A 16 14.15 2.12 -7.77
C GLN A 16 13.80 3.26 -6.79
N PRO A 17 14.67 4.28 -6.61
CA PRO A 17 14.44 5.34 -5.61
C PRO A 17 13.15 6.14 -5.79
N ARG A 18 12.62 6.18 -7.02
CA ARG A 18 11.36 6.86 -7.31
C ARG A 18 10.60 6.17 -8.43
N ARG A 19 9.36 5.80 -8.13
CA ARG A 19 8.37 5.34 -9.12
C ARG A 19 7.04 6.03 -8.86
N ARG A 20 6.66 6.95 -9.74
CA ARG A 20 5.41 7.73 -9.65
C ARG A 20 4.78 7.80 -11.04
N VAL A 21 3.45 7.76 -11.07
CA VAL A 21 2.65 8.03 -12.27
C VAL A 21 2.02 9.42 -12.12
N ASP A 22 1.91 10.16 -13.23
CA ASP A 22 1.13 11.39 -13.30
C ASP A 22 -0.31 11.07 -13.74
N PRO A 23 -1.33 11.31 -12.90
CA PRO A 23 -2.72 11.01 -13.23
C PRO A 23 -3.41 12.08 -14.07
N ALA A 24 -2.73 13.19 -14.45
CA ALA A 24 -3.37 14.32 -15.13
C ALA A 24 -4.16 13.93 -16.38
N ARG A 25 -3.64 12.98 -17.18
CA ARG A 25 -4.33 12.51 -18.39
C ARG A 25 -5.62 11.73 -18.09
N ALA A 26 -5.66 10.98 -16.99
CA ALA A 26 -6.86 10.26 -16.59
C ALA A 26 -7.94 11.24 -16.08
N GLU A 27 -7.50 12.30 -15.42
CA GLU A 27 -8.38 13.38 -14.98
C GLU A 27 -8.95 14.16 -16.17
N GLU A 28 -8.12 14.55 -17.14
CA GLU A 28 -8.55 15.30 -18.32
C GLU A 28 -9.56 14.53 -19.18
N LEU A 29 -9.29 13.24 -19.44
CA LEU A 29 -10.09 12.45 -20.37
C LEU A 29 -11.34 11.83 -19.73
N PHE A 30 -11.29 11.54 -18.42
CA PHE A 30 -12.32 10.77 -17.74
C PHE A 30 -12.89 11.45 -16.49
N GLY A 31 -12.38 12.62 -16.12
CA GLY A 31 -12.70 13.25 -14.83
C GLY A 31 -12.25 12.42 -13.62
N TRP A 32 -11.36 11.45 -13.82
CA TRP A 32 -10.98 10.53 -12.76
C TRP A 32 -9.93 11.12 -11.84
N ARG A 33 -10.14 10.98 -10.53
CA ARG A 33 -9.16 11.27 -9.48
C ARG A 33 -9.19 10.18 -8.42
N ALA A 34 -8.03 9.90 -7.81
CA ALA A 34 -7.96 9.07 -6.62
C ALA A 34 -8.72 9.75 -5.47
N ARG A 35 -9.63 9.01 -4.83
CA ARG A 35 -10.47 9.53 -3.74
C ARG A 35 -10.12 8.98 -2.37
N MET A 36 -9.26 7.95 -2.32
CA MET A 36 -8.87 7.27 -1.09
C MET A 36 -7.56 7.86 -0.58
N PRO A 37 -7.55 8.49 0.61
CA PRO A 37 -6.32 8.86 1.30
C PRO A 37 -5.48 7.62 1.63
N PHE A 38 -4.17 7.81 1.71
CA PHE A 38 -3.25 6.69 1.96
C PHE A 38 -3.51 6.02 3.32
N GLU A 39 -3.64 6.81 4.38
CA GLU A 39 -3.85 6.33 5.75
C GLU A 39 -5.16 5.54 5.86
N ASP A 40 -6.26 6.08 5.32
CA ASP A 40 -7.57 5.42 5.31
C ASP A 40 -7.53 4.09 4.57
N GLY A 41 -6.87 4.07 3.40
CA GLY A 41 -6.70 2.85 2.61
C GLY A 41 -5.84 1.81 3.34
N LEU A 42 -4.78 2.24 4.03
CA LEU A 42 -3.92 1.36 4.81
C LEU A 42 -4.68 0.72 5.97
N LEU A 43 -5.43 1.51 6.74
CA LEU A 43 -6.24 1.02 7.86
C LEU A 43 -7.32 0.05 7.38
N THR A 44 -8.05 0.42 6.32
CA THR A 44 -9.08 -0.45 5.71
C THR A 44 -8.49 -1.80 5.27
N THR A 45 -7.28 -1.79 4.73
CA THR A 45 -6.58 -3.01 4.29
C THR A 45 -6.16 -3.88 5.48
N ILE A 46 -5.65 -3.28 6.54
CA ILE A 46 -5.28 -3.99 7.78
C ILE A 46 -6.52 -4.63 8.40
N ASP A 47 -7.62 -3.89 8.52
CA ASP A 47 -8.88 -4.38 9.08
C ASP A 47 -9.41 -5.58 8.28
N TRP A 48 -9.40 -5.47 6.95
CA TRP A 48 -9.79 -6.58 6.08
C TRP A 48 -8.89 -7.80 6.27
N TYR A 49 -7.56 -7.61 6.30
CA TYR A 49 -6.61 -8.72 6.46
C TYR A 49 -6.78 -9.43 7.80
N LEU A 50 -6.99 -8.68 8.89
CA LEU A 50 -7.23 -9.26 10.21
C LEU A 50 -8.53 -10.08 10.24
N ALA A 51 -9.57 -9.64 9.54
CA ALA A 51 -10.84 -10.36 9.45
C ALA A 51 -10.80 -11.58 8.52
N ASN A 52 -9.88 -11.62 7.55
CA ASN A 52 -9.85 -12.61 6.47
C ASN A 52 -8.50 -13.32 6.34
N ARG A 53 -7.73 -13.43 7.43
CA ARG A 53 -6.33 -13.85 7.39
C ARG A 53 -6.09 -15.19 6.70
N GLU A 54 -6.92 -16.19 6.99
CA GLU A 54 -6.81 -17.52 6.37
C GLU A 54 -7.01 -17.49 4.85
N GLU A 55 -7.89 -16.63 4.35
CA GLU A 55 -8.09 -16.43 2.92
C GLU A 55 -6.90 -15.69 2.30
N ALA A 56 -6.44 -14.61 2.94
CA ALA A 56 -5.34 -13.79 2.46
C ALA A 56 -4.02 -14.54 2.36
N GLU A 57 -3.78 -15.51 3.26
CA GLU A 57 -2.55 -16.32 3.31
C GLU A 57 -2.70 -17.70 2.64
N ARG A 58 -3.85 -17.99 2.00
CA ARG A 58 -4.08 -19.27 1.34
C ARG A 58 -3.07 -19.46 0.21
N GLN A 59 -2.31 -20.55 0.26
CA GLN A 59 -1.40 -20.91 -0.82
C GLN A 59 -2.21 -21.30 -2.07
N PRO A 60 -1.75 -20.91 -3.27
CA PRO A 60 -2.41 -21.23 -4.53
C PRO A 60 -2.52 -22.72 -4.80
#